data_AF-A0A816DXH1-F1
#
_entry.id   AF-A0A816DXH1-F1
#
_cell.length_a   1.000
_cell.length_b   1.000
_cell.length_c   1.000
_cell.angle_alpha   90.00
_cell.angle_beta   90.00
_cell.angle_gamma   90.00
#
_symmetry.space_group_name_H-M   'P 1'
#
loop_
_entity.id
_entity.type
_entity.pdbx_description
1 polymer ?
#
loop_
_entity_poly.entity_id
_entity_poly.type
_entity_poly.pdbx_seq_one_letter_code
_entity_poly.pdbx_strand_id
1 'polypeptide(L)' 'VALENAYKTLGLTHSCSNGEINSAYHRLALKHHPDKGGSKEDWLALESALALIRQARGEGI' A
#
# COMPACT_ATOMS: atom_id res chain seq x y z
N VAL A 1 -12.05 7.14 7.60
CA VAL A 1 -11.23 8.01 6.71
C VAL A 1 -9.81 7.50 6.48
N ALA A 2 -9.10 6.95 7.48
CA ALA A 2 -7.73 6.45 7.30
C ALA A 2 -7.59 5.31 6.26
N LEU A 3 -8.54 4.37 6.25
CA LEU A 3 -8.55 3.26 5.30
C LEU A 3 -8.74 3.71 3.84
N GLU A 4 -9.61 4.69 3.60
CA GLU A 4 -9.82 5.23 2.26
C GLU A 4 -8.57 5.94 1.74
N ASN A 5 -7.86 6.66 2.62
CA ASN A 5 -6.57 7.26 2.28
C ASN A 5 -5.51 6.20 1.95
N ALA A 6 -5.46 5.09 2.70
CA ALA A 6 -4.54 3.99 2.41
C ALA A 6 -4.77 3.41 1.00
N TYR A 7 -6.03 3.16 0.63
CA TYR A 7 -6.38 2.72 -0.72
C TYR A 7 -5.98 3.76 -1.77
N LYS A 8 -6.24 5.06 -1.53
CA LYS A 8 -5.82 6.14 -2.43
C LYS A 8 -4.30 6.25 -2.58
N THR A 9 -3.52 6.05 -1.52
CA THR A 9 -2.05 6.01 -1.57
C THR A 9 -1.54 4.92 -2.50
N LEU A 10 -2.20 3.76 -2.48
CA LEU A 10 -1.90 2.65 -3.40
C LEU A 10 -2.52 2.83 -4.79
N GLY A 11 -3.34 3.86 -5.01
CA GLY A 11 -4.09 4.09 -6.25
C GLY A 11 -5.22 3.10 -6.49
N LEU A 12 -5.77 2.54 -5.41
CA LEU A 12 -6.81 1.51 -5.41
C LEU A 12 -8.13 2.02 -4.81
N THR A 13 -9.18 1.24 -4.99
CA THR A 13 -10.50 1.46 -4.38
C THR A 13 -10.77 0.42 -3.31
N HIS A 14 -11.76 0.68 -2.44
CA HIS A 14 -12.17 -0.29 -1.42
C HIS A 14 -12.67 -1.62 -2.02
N SER A 15 -13.08 -1.62 -3.30
CA SER A 15 -13.59 -2.79 -4.02
C SER A 15 -12.49 -3.68 -4.59
N CYS A 16 -11.22 -3.28 -4.51
CA CYS A 16 -10.10 -4.05 -5.04
C CYS A 16 -9.94 -5.40 -4.32
N SER A 17 -9.29 -6.38 -4.96
CA SER A 17 -8.98 -7.67 -4.32
C SER A 17 -7.64 -7.64 -3.59
N ASN A 18 -7.39 -8.60 -2.68
CA ASN A 18 -6.09 -8.73 -2.00
C ASN A 18 -4.93 -8.85 -3.00
N GLY A 19 -5.16 -9.54 -4.12
CA GLY A 19 -4.18 -9.63 -5.21
C GLY A 19 -3.83 -8.28 -5.85
N GLU A 20 -4.83 -7.43 -6.05
CA GLU A 20 -4.63 -6.06 -6.58
C GLU A 20 -3.85 -5.19 -5.60
N ILE A 21 -4.15 -5.31 -4.30
CA ILE A 21 -3.44 -4.59 -3.23
C ILE A 21 -1.95 -4.96 -3.23
N ASN A 22 -1.63 -6.26 -3.21
CA ASN A 22 -0.25 -6.73 -3.25
C ASN A 22 0.46 -6.30 -4.55
N SER A 23 -0.22 -6.39 -5.69
CA SER A 23 0.34 -6.02 -6.99
C SER A 23 0.64 -4.53 -7.10
N ALA A 24 -0.29 -3.68 -6.65
CA ALA A 24 -0.12 -2.23 -6.62
C ALA A 24 1.01 -1.81 -5.66
N TYR A 25 1.01 -2.38 -4.45
CA TYR A 25 2.09 -2.17 -3.48
C TYR A 25 3.44 -2.56 -4.08
N HIS A 26 3.58 -3.75 -4.67
CA HIS A 26 4.84 -4.21 -5.25
C HIS A 26 5.32 -3.30 -6.38
N ARG A 27 4.40 -2.82 -7.23
CA ARG A 27 4.73 -1.90 -8.32
C ARG A 27 5.19 -0.53 -7.82
N LEU A 28 4.56 -0.02 -6.76
CA LEU A 28 4.95 1.25 -6.12
C LEU A 28 6.25 1.10 -5.33
N ALA A 29 6.41 0.00 -4.59
CA ALA A 29 7.64 -0.35 -3.89
C ALA A 29 8.85 -0.39 -4.84
N LEU A 30 8.72 -0.99 -6.02
CA LEU A 30 9.77 -1.01 -7.03
C LEU A 30 10.09 0.38 -7.60
N LYS A 31 9.10 1.28 -7.64
CA LYS A 31 9.23 2.65 -8.15
C LYS A 31 9.86 3.59 -7.11
N HIS A 32 9.46 3.45 -5.86
CA HIS A 32 9.93 4.25 -4.72
C HIS A 32 11.06 3.55 -3.94
N HIS A 33 11.65 2.50 -4.51
CA HIS A 33 12.76 1.81 -3.86
C HIS A 33 13.95 2.76 -3.69
N PRO A 34 14.55 2.85 -2.49
CA PRO A 34 15.65 3.79 -2.23
C PRO A 34 16.86 3.55 -3.13
N ASP A 35 17.08 2.29 -3.54
CA ASP A 35 18.14 1.91 -4.48
C ASP A 35 17.94 2.50 -5.90
N LYS A 36 16.70 2.84 -6.26
CA LYS A 36 16.35 3.50 -7.53
C LYS A 36 16.09 4.99 -7.41
N GLY A 37 16.46 5.60 -6.27
CA GLY A 37 16.28 7.03 -6.01
C GLY A 37 14.91 7.41 -5.44
N GLY A 38 14.17 6.45 -4.88
CA GLY A 38 12.92 6.73 -4.18
C GLY A 38 13.10 7.21 -2.73
N SER A 39 12.11 7.92 -2.21
CA SER A 39 12.13 8.47 -0.86
C SER A 39 11.67 7.46 0.19
N LYS A 40 12.37 7.41 1.34
CA LYS A 40 11.97 6.59 2.50
C LYS A 40 10.56 6.95 3.01
N GLU A 41 10.15 8.21 2.86
CA GLU A 41 8.82 8.68 3.25
C GLU A 41 7.71 8.00 2.43
N ASP A 42 7.88 7.91 1.10
CA ASP A 42 6.94 7.19 0.23
C ASP A 42 6.88 5.70 0.60
N TRP A 43 8.04 5.10 0.88
CA TRP A 43 8.12 3.70 1.32
C TRP A 43 7.34 3.47 2.62
N LEU A 44 7.54 4.33 3.61
CA LEU A 44 6.86 4.24 4.91
C LEU A 44 5.35 4.45 4.76
N ALA A 45 4.93 5.35 3.88
CA ALA A 45 3.52 5.58 3.58
C ALA A 45 2.86 4.36 2.91
N LEU A 46 3.56 3.71 1.97
CA LEU A 46 3.09 2.49 1.30
C LEU A 46 2.94 1.32 2.28
N GLU A 47 3.94 1.09 3.12
CA GLU A 47 3.92 0.05 4.17
C GLU A 47 2.76 0.27 5.16
N SER A 48 2.62 1.50 5.65
CA SER A 48 1.55 1.87 6.59
C SER A 48 0.17 1.69 5.97
N ALA A 49 -0.01 2.12 4.71
CA ALA A 49 -1.25 1.93 3.96
C ALA A 49 -1.58 0.44 3.79
N LEU A 50 -0.61 -0.38 3.40
CA LEU A 50 -0.78 -1.82 3.21
C LEU A 50 -1.16 -2.51 4.52
N ALA A 51 -0.46 -2.20 5.62
CA ALA A 51 -0.73 -2.75 6.94
C ALA A 51 -2.16 -2.43 7.40
N LEU A 52 -2.59 -1.18 7.23
CA LEU A 52 -3.94 -0.74 7.60
C LEU A 52 -5.02 -1.47 6.78
N ILE A 53 -4.78 -1.66 5.48
CA ILE A 53 -5.71 -2.40 4.59
C ILE A 53 -5.80 -3.86 5.00
N ARG A 54 -4.66 -4.54 5.23
CA ARG A 54 -4.64 -5.94 5.67
C ARG A 54 -5.35 -6.12 7.01
N GLN A 55 -5.08 -5.23 7.95
CA GLN A 55 -5.73 -5.24 9.26
C GLN A 55 -7.25 -5.04 9.14
N ALA A 56 -7.69 -4.09 8.32
CA ALA A 56 -9.12 -3.86 8.09
C ALA A 56 -9.82 -5.03 7.37
N ARG A 57 -9.09 -5.79 6.55
CA ARG A 57 -9.60 -6.98 5.87
C ARG A 57 -9.62 -8.24 6.74
N GLY A 58 -9.10 -8.17 7.96
CA GLY A 58 -9.11 -9.30 8.89
C GLY A 58 -8.16 -10.43 8.48
N GLU A 59 -7.14 -10.15 7.65
CA GLU A 59 -6.00 -11.07 7.51
C GLU A 59 -5.18 -10.96 8.80
N GLY A 60 -5.62 -11.71 9.80
CA GLY A 60 -5.01 -11.77 11.12
C GLY A 60 -3.59 -12.33 11.03
N ILE A 61 -2.69 -11.67 11.75
CA ILE A 61 -1.38 -12.19 12.17
C ILE A 61 -1.50 -13.50 12.95
#